data_AF-A0A4Y2RVP4-F1
#
_entry.id   AF-A0A4Y2RVP4-F1
#
_cell.length_a   1.000
_cell.length_b   1.000
_cell.length_c   1.000
_cell.angle_alpha   90.00
_cell.angle_beta   90.00
_cell.angle_gamma   90.00
#
_symmetry.space_group_name_H-M   'P 1'
#
loop_
_entity.id
_entity.type
_entity.pdbx_description
1 polymer ?
#
loop_
_entity_poly.entity_id
_entity_poly.type
_entity_poly.pdbx_seq_one_letter_code
_entity_poly.pdbx_strand_id
1 'polypeptide(L)'
;MLADDRNRIRELALRRILKARKVKRSAATTTIATNNIRIFNLPAFDLCAMDYVDLIKCENVIEPPLTERSSEDMIAEAIVNPAIIQESILPTIKGFNCHTQATERIVKVVTEAAAADHLEDADL
;
A
#
# COMPACT_ATOMS: atom_id res chain seq x y z
N MET A 1 -3.65 -7.00 1.85
CA MET A 1 -5.14 -7.02 1.85
C MET A 1 -5.74 -7.20 0.46
N LEU A 2 -5.52 -6.33 -0.55
CA LEU A 2 -6.14 -6.52 -1.87
C LEU A 2 -5.71 -7.79 -2.61
N ALA A 3 -4.49 -8.26 -2.39
CA ALA A 3 -3.98 -9.52 -2.93
C ALA A 3 -4.17 -10.72 -1.99
N ASP A 4 -4.90 -10.55 -0.88
CA ASP A 4 -5.15 -11.64 0.07
C ASP A 4 -6.07 -12.70 -0.54
N ASP A 5 -5.88 -13.97 -0.20
CA ASP A 5 -6.69 -15.07 -0.74
C ASP A 5 -8.12 -15.10 -0.18
N ARG A 6 -8.34 -14.57 1.04
CA ARG A 6 -9.65 -14.53 1.69
C ARG A 6 -10.49 -13.40 1.11
N ASN A 7 -11.62 -13.75 0.48
CA ASN A 7 -12.56 -12.79 -0.11
C ASN A 7 -12.96 -11.66 0.86
N ARG A 8 -13.26 -12.00 2.12
CA ARG A 8 -13.65 -11.03 3.17
C ARG A 8 -12.59 -9.95 3.41
N ILE A 9 -11.31 -10.29 3.27
CA ILE A 9 -10.20 -9.34 3.45
C ILE A 9 -10.11 -8.41 2.24
N ARG A 10 -10.23 -8.97 1.02
CA ARG A 10 -10.22 -8.16 -0.20
C ARG A 10 -11.39 -7.17 -0.23
N GLU A 11 -12.58 -7.63 0.15
CA GLU A 11 -13.76 -6.78 0.27
C GLU A 11 -13.54 -5.64 1.27
N LEU A 12 -13.00 -5.95 2.45
CA LEU A 12 -12.67 -4.94 3.46
C LEU A 12 -11.67 -3.90 2.92
N ALA A 13 -10.69 -4.32 2.12
CA ALA A 13 -9.74 -3.41 1.48
C ALA A 13 -10.44 -2.43 0.51
N LEU A 14 -11.34 -2.93 -0.34
CA LEU A 14 -12.11 -2.10 -1.27
C LEU A 14 -13.00 -1.09 -0.54
N ARG A 15 -13.68 -1.52 0.54
CA ARG A 15 -14.47 -0.62 1.40
C ARG A 15 -13.60 0.48 2.02
N ARG A 16 -12.39 0.13 2.49
CA ARG A 16 -11.41 1.10 3.03
C ARG A 16 -10.98 2.11 1.95
N ILE A 17 -10.79 1.68 0.70
CA ILE A 17 -10.43 2.57 -0.42
C ILE A 17 -11.56 3.55 -0.76
N LEU A 18 -12.81 3.08 -0.85
CA LEU A 18 -13.95 3.98 -1.07
C LEU A 18 -14.08 5.03 0.05
N LYS A 19 -13.83 4.62 1.30
CA LYS A 19 -13.81 5.55 2.43
C LYS A 19 -12.70 6.60 2.27
N ALA A 20 -11.49 6.18 1.89
CA ALA A 20 -10.35 7.08 1.67
C ALA A 20 -10.62 8.14 0.60
N ARG A 21 -11.24 7.74 -0.53
CA ARG A 21 -11.59 8.67 -1.63
C ARG A 21 -12.57 9.75 -1.20
N LYS A 22 -13.58 9.38 -0.40
CA LYS A 22 -14.53 10.33 0.17
C LYS A 22 -13.83 11.36 1.04
N VAL A 23 -12.92 10.92 1.91
CA VAL A 23 -12.12 11.81 2.79
C VAL A 23 -11.21 12.73 1.97
N LYS A 24 -10.53 12.21 0.93
CA LYS A 24 -9.68 12.99 0.02
C LYS A 24 -10.47 14.11 -0.67
N ARG A 25 -11.68 13.83 -1.17
CA ARG A 25 -12.53 14.84 -1.81
C ARG A 25 -13.06 15.89 -0.84
N SER A 26 -13.49 15.50 0.37
CA SER A 26 -13.93 16.47 1.38
C SER A 26 -12.80 17.43 1.80
N ALA A 27 -11.56 16.93 1.89
CA ALA A 27 -10.40 17.76 2.16
C ALA A 27 -10.05 18.70 0.99
N ALA A 28 -10.13 18.21 -0.25
CA ALA A 28 -9.85 18.99 -1.46
C ALA A 28 -10.83 20.16 -1.69
N THR A 29 -12.09 20.05 -1.25
CA THR A 29 -13.06 21.16 -1.32
C THR A 29 -12.73 22.31 -0.35
N THR A 30 -11.85 22.07 0.64
CA THR A 30 -11.55 23.02 1.73
C THR A 30 -10.16 23.67 1.60
N THR A 31 -9.31 23.22 0.66
CA THR A 31 -7.93 23.72 0.56
C THR A 31 -7.47 23.74 -0.89
N ILE A 32 -7.19 24.94 -1.41
CA ILE A 32 -6.53 25.18 -2.69
C ILE A 32 -5.30 24.27 -2.75
N ALA A 33 -5.20 23.47 -3.81
CA ALA A 33 -4.21 22.42 -4.03
C ALA A 33 -2.77 22.88 -3.73
N THR A 34 -2.33 22.73 -2.48
CA THR A 34 -0.96 22.95 -2.07
C THR A 34 -0.18 21.67 -2.34
N ASN A 35 0.61 21.68 -3.41
CA ASN A 35 1.74 20.80 -3.72
C ASN A 35 1.68 19.40 -3.05
N ASN A 36 1.08 18.45 -3.77
CA ASN A 36 0.67 17.10 -3.36
C ASN A 36 1.81 16.15 -2.92
N ILE A 37 2.59 16.50 -1.89
CA ILE A 37 3.53 15.57 -1.27
C ILE A 37 2.73 14.57 -0.44
N ARG A 38 2.77 13.29 -0.82
CA ARG A 38 2.17 12.21 -0.02
C ARG A 38 3.04 11.99 1.21
N ILE A 39 2.57 12.46 2.36
CA ILE A 39 3.19 12.16 3.65
C ILE A 39 2.68 10.80 4.12
N PHE A 40 3.59 9.84 4.27
CA PHE A 40 3.29 8.55 4.86
C PHE A 40 3.25 8.70 6.38
N ASN A 41 2.05 8.84 6.93
CA ASN A 41 1.85 8.80 8.38
C ASN A 41 1.79 7.35 8.83
N LEU A 42 2.63 7.00 9.80
CA LEU A 42 2.64 5.66 10.38
C LEU A 42 1.30 5.43 11.12
N PRO A 43 0.49 4.43 10.72
CA PRO A 43 -0.77 4.15 11.39
C PRO A 43 -0.51 3.55 12.78
N ALA A 44 -1.49 3.66 13.68
CA ALA A 44 -1.42 2.96 14.96
C ALA A 44 -1.49 1.44 14.74
N PHE A 45 -0.71 0.70 15.52
CA PHE A 45 -0.65 -0.76 15.48
C PHE A 45 -1.25 -1.38 16.74
N ASP A 46 -1.94 -2.50 16.59
CA ASP A 46 -2.40 -3.33 17.70
C ASP A 46 -1.65 -4.66 17.70
N LEU A 47 -0.61 -4.77 18.53
CA LEU A 47 0.20 -5.99 18.65
C LEU A 47 -0.56 -7.16 19.30
N CYS A 48 -1.70 -6.90 19.94
CA CYS A 48 -2.56 -7.92 20.50
C CYS A 48 -3.58 -8.45 19.47
N ALA A 49 -3.56 -7.94 18.23
CA ALA A 49 -4.46 -8.39 17.17
C ALA A 49 -4.23 -9.88 16.83
N MET A 50 -5.33 -10.63 16.74
CA MET A 50 -5.30 -12.05 16.36
C MET A 50 -5.23 -12.24 14.83
N ASP A 51 -5.67 -11.23 14.06
CA ASP A 51 -5.61 -11.22 12.60
C ASP A 51 -4.83 -9.98 12.16
N TYR A 52 -3.96 -10.15 11.15
CA TYR A 52 -3.14 -9.07 10.61
C TYR A 52 -3.99 -7.92 10.04
N VAL A 53 -5.25 -8.19 9.69
CA VAL A 53 -6.23 -7.20 9.21
C VAL A 53 -6.53 -6.12 10.25
N ASP A 54 -6.42 -6.49 11.53
CA ASP A 54 -6.68 -5.65 12.70
C ASP A 54 -5.38 -5.10 13.31
N LEU A 55 -4.23 -5.67 12.93
CA LEU A 55 -2.90 -5.20 13.35
C LEU A 55 -2.68 -3.73 13.02
N ILE A 56 -3.22 -3.24 11.90
CA ILE A 56 -3.10 -1.85 11.49
C ILE A 56 -4.45 -1.15 11.59
N LYS A 57 -4.53 -0.14 12.46
CA LYS A 57 -5.69 0.76 12.53
C LYS A 57 -5.66 1.71 11.35
N CYS A 58 -6.26 1.26 10.25
CA CYS A 58 -6.47 2.03 9.03
C CYS A 58 -7.55 3.12 9.21
N GLU A 59 -7.41 3.98 10.21
CA GLU A 59 -8.36 5.07 10.48
C GLU A 59 -8.13 6.25 9.51
N ASN A 60 -6.86 6.57 9.25
CA ASN A 60 -6.43 7.57 8.27
C ASN A 60 -6.02 6.93 6.94
N VAL A 61 -6.97 6.24 6.29
CA VAL A 61 -6.68 5.55 5.02
C VAL A 61 -6.31 6.56 3.94
N ILE A 62 -5.06 6.52 3.49
CA ILE A 62 -4.65 7.13 2.23
C ILE A 62 -4.86 6.08 1.14
N GLU A 63 -5.54 6.47 0.06
CA GLU A 63 -5.74 5.59 -1.07
C GLU A 63 -4.38 5.16 -1.69
N PRO A 64 -4.15 3.85 -1.90
CA PRO A 64 -2.97 3.38 -2.61
C PRO A 64 -2.92 3.97 -4.04
N PRO A 65 -1.76 4.47 -4.53
CA PRO A 65 -1.66 4.96 -5.91
C PRO A 65 -2.07 3.91 -6.95
N LEU A 66 -1.90 2.64 -6.61
CA LEU A 66 -2.27 1.52 -7.47
C LEU A 66 -3.77 1.48 -7.81
N THR A 67 -4.63 1.96 -6.91
CA THR A 67 -6.07 1.95 -7.14
C THR A 67 -6.58 3.24 -7.75
N GLU A 68 -5.74 4.28 -7.87
CA GLU A 68 -6.15 5.60 -8.37
C GLU A 68 -6.72 5.57 -9.80
N ARG A 69 -6.30 4.59 -10.62
CA ARG A 69 -6.81 4.37 -11.98
C ARG A 69 -8.16 3.66 -12.03
N SER A 70 -8.58 3.05 -10.92
CA SER A 70 -9.85 2.33 -10.81
C SER A 70 -10.99 3.32 -10.54
N SER A 71 -12.10 3.26 -11.28
CA SER A 71 -13.27 4.11 -10.96
C SER A 71 -13.93 3.67 -9.65
N GLU A 72 -14.69 4.58 -9.01
CA GLU A 72 -15.45 4.21 -7.80
C GLU A 72 -16.52 3.18 -8.11
N ASP A 73 -17.15 3.26 -9.27
CA ASP A 73 -18.15 2.31 -9.73
C ASP A 73 -17.54 0.91 -9.90
N MET A 74 -16.35 0.82 -10.50
CA MET A 74 -15.65 -0.47 -10.63
C MET A 74 -15.27 -1.05 -9.26
N ILE A 75 -14.87 -0.21 -8.29
CA ILE A 75 -14.59 -0.68 -6.93
C ILE A 75 -15.87 -1.10 -6.21
N ALA A 76 -16.98 -0.39 -6.39
CA ALA A 76 -18.27 -0.74 -5.82
C ALA A 76 -18.82 -2.04 -6.42
N GLU A 77 -18.68 -2.21 -7.73
CA GLU A 77 -19.04 -3.44 -8.44
C GLU A 77 -18.19 -4.62 -7.96
N ALA A 78 -16.88 -4.41 -7.76
CA ALA A 78 -15.98 -5.43 -7.24
C ALA A 78 -16.28 -5.87 -5.79
N ILE A 79 -16.98 -5.05 -5.01
CA ILE A 79 -17.50 -5.44 -3.68
C ILE A 79 -18.69 -6.40 -3.82
N VAL A 80 -19.56 -6.16 -4.80
CA VAL A 80 -20.76 -7.00 -5.04
C VAL A 80 -20.38 -8.28 -5.78
N ASN A 81 -19.48 -8.19 -6.75
CA ASN A 81 -18.99 -9.28 -7.57
C ASN A 81 -17.47 -9.48 -7.39
N PRO A 82 -17.05 -10.39 -6.50
CA PRO A 82 -15.63 -10.60 -6.19
C PRO A 82 -14.83 -11.20 -7.36
N ALA A 83 -15.47 -11.73 -8.41
CA ALA A 83 -14.79 -12.20 -9.62
C ALA A 83 -14.06 -11.06 -10.34
N ILE A 84 -14.62 -9.84 -10.30
CA ILE A 84 -14.00 -8.65 -10.89
C ILE A 84 -12.63 -8.38 -10.27
N ILE A 85 -12.47 -8.62 -8.96
CA ILE A 85 -11.16 -8.46 -8.28
C ILE A 85 -10.15 -9.45 -8.87
N GLN A 86 -10.56 -10.69 -9.10
CA GLN A 86 -9.68 -11.75 -9.62
C GLN A 86 -9.24 -11.49 -11.06
N GLU A 87 -10.13 -10.95 -11.88
CA GLU A 87 -9.88 -10.76 -13.31
C GLU A 87 -9.15 -9.44 -13.61
N SER A 88 -9.43 -8.36 -12.87
CA SER A 88 -8.94 -7.01 -13.23
C SER A 88 -7.88 -6.44 -12.27
N ILE A 89 -8.04 -6.66 -10.96
CA ILE A 89 -7.22 -5.98 -9.94
C ILE A 89 -6.06 -6.88 -9.47
N LEU A 90 -6.31 -8.16 -9.21
CA LEU A 90 -5.34 -9.12 -8.73
C LEU A 90 -4.14 -9.35 -9.67
N PRO A 91 -4.31 -9.51 -10.99
CA PRO A 91 -3.18 -9.71 -11.90
C PRO A 91 -2.23 -8.52 -11.90
N THR A 92 -2.80 -7.32 -11.85
CA THR A 92 -2.04 -6.07 -11.75
C THR A 92 -1.24 -6.02 -10.46
N ILE A 93 -1.85 -6.32 -9.31
CA ILE A 93 -1.14 -6.33 -8.01
C ILE A 93 -0.05 -7.41 -7.96
N LYS A 94 -0.36 -8.63 -8.37
CA LYS A 94 0.58 -9.77 -8.35
C LYS A 94 1.73 -9.59 -9.34
N GLY A 95 1.51 -8.82 -10.41
CA GLY A 95 2.55 -8.46 -11.38
C GLY A 95 3.57 -7.44 -10.86
N PHE A 96 3.27 -6.72 -9.76
CA PHE A 96 4.27 -5.86 -9.14
C PHE A 96 5.25 -6.69 -8.30
N ASN A 97 6.49 -6.80 -8.75
CA ASN A 97 7.61 -7.34 -7.98
C ASN A 97 8.07 -6.34 -6.89
N CYS A 98 7.16 -5.90 -6.04
CA CYS A 98 7.45 -4.96 -4.97
C CYS A 98 8.37 -5.57 -3.89
N HIS A 99 8.35 -6.90 -3.73
CA HIS A 99 9.27 -7.60 -2.83
C HIS A 99 10.70 -7.68 -3.37
N THR A 100 10.88 -8.11 -4.62
CA THR A 100 12.23 -8.29 -5.19
C THR A 100 13.01 -7.00 -5.24
N GLN A 101 12.40 -5.90 -5.68
CA GLN A 101 13.09 -4.62 -5.83
C GLN A 101 13.52 -4.01 -4.47
N ALA A 102 12.69 -4.15 -3.43
CA ALA A 102 13.04 -3.68 -2.10
C ALA A 102 14.18 -4.51 -1.49
N THR A 103 14.11 -5.84 -1.63
CA THR A 103 15.18 -6.75 -1.21
C THR A 103 16.48 -6.47 -1.94
N GLU A 104 16.44 -6.31 -3.28
CA GLU A 104 17.60 -5.96 -4.10
C GLU A 104 18.24 -4.63 -3.66
N ARG A 105 17.42 -3.60 -3.38
CA ARG A 105 17.92 -2.31 -2.90
C ARG A 105 18.57 -2.41 -1.54
N ILE A 106 17.99 -3.16 -0.60
CA ILE A 106 18.57 -3.37 0.74
C ILE A 106 19.87 -4.15 0.64
N VAL A 107 19.88 -5.27 -0.11
CA VAL A 107 21.09 -6.07 -0.32
C VAL A 107 22.18 -5.21 -0.95
N LYS A 108 21.85 -4.38 -1.94
CA LYS A 108 22.80 -3.45 -2.55
C LYS A 108 23.39 -2.47 -1.54
N VAL A 109 22.56 -1.77 -0.76
CA VAL A 109 23.03 -0.82 0.26
C VAL A 109 23.92 -1.50 1.30
N VAL A 110 23.54 -2.70 1.77
CA VAL A 110 24.35 -3.49 2.72
C VAL A 110 25.67 -3.91 2.10
N THR A 111 25.68 -4.33 0.83
CA THR A 111 26.91 -4.74 0.12
C THR A 111 27.84 -3.56 -0.10
N GLU A 112 27.31 -2.40 -0.50
CA GLU A 112 28.09 -1.17 -0.69
C GLU A 112 28.69 -0.68 0.64
N ALA A 113 27.93 -0.73 1.74
CA ALA A 113 28.43 -0.38 3.07
C ALA A 113 29.56 -1.33 3.53
N ALA A 114 29.37 -2.64 3.37
CA ALA A 114 30.40 -3.62 3.75
C ALA A 114 31.68 -3.51 2.91
N ALA A 115 31.57 -3.13 1.63
CA ALA A 115 32.73 -2.89 0.78
C ALA A 115 33.49 -1.61 1.14
N ALA A 116 32.81 -0.61 1.68
CA ALA A 116 33.43 0.63 2.14
C ALA A 116 34.26 0.42 3.43
N ASP A 117 33.78 -0.41 4.36
CA ASP A 117 34.50 -0.71 5.61
C ASP A 117 35.82 -1.48 5.35
N HIS A 118 35.88 -2.31 4.30
CA HIS A 118 37.10 -3.05 3.94
C HIS A 118 38.17 -2.21 3.23
N LEU A 119 37.90 -0.94 2.90
CA LEU A 119 38.86 -0.03 2.28
C LEU A 119 39.59 0.86 3.29
N GLU A 120 39.12 0.98 4.55
CA GLU A 120 39.83 1.73 5.59
C GLU A 120 40.99 0.95 6.24
N ASP A 121 40.99 -0.39 6.14
CA ASP A 121 42.05 -1.24 6.71
C ASP A 121 43.25 -1.47 5.76
N ALA A 122 43.20 -0.94 4.54
CA ALA A 122 44.25 -1.16 3.51
C ALA A 122 45.26 0.00 3.38
N ASP A 123 45.09 1.09 4.12
CA ASP A 123 45.94 2.29 4.09
C ASP A 123 46.84 2.45 5.36
N LEU A 124 47.20 1.35 6.04
CA LEU A 124 48.21 1.34 7.12
C LEU A 124 49.52 0.63 6.74
#